data_AF-A0A090TA50-F1
#
_entry.id   AF-A0A090TA50-F1
#
_cell.length_a   1.000
_cell.length_b   1.000
_cell.length_c   1.000
_cell.angle_alpha   90.00
_cell.angle_beta   90.00
_cell.angle_gamma   90.00
#
_symmetry.space_group_name_H-M   'P 1'
#
loop_
_entity.id
_entity.type
_entity.pdbx_description
1 polymer ?
#
loop_
_entity_poly.entity_id
_entity_poly.type
_entity_poly.pdbx_seq_one_letter_code
_entity_poly.pdbx_strand_id
1 'polypeptide(L)' 'MYRVLLIDDEPAATHALKRSLASFSEIEVIGSYNNPQQGIEQFANKHQT' A
#
# COMPACT_ATOMS: atom_id res chain seq x y z
N MET A 1 -14.14 -1.04 5.97
CA MET A 1 -12.82 -0.40 5.90
C MET A 1 -11.91 -1.30 5.09
N TYR A 2 -11.56 -0.86 3.87
CA TYR A 2 -10.71 -1.56 2.93
C TYR A 2 -9.24 -1.23 3.21
N ARG A 3 -8.43 -2.27 3.40
CA ARG A 3 -6.99 -2.14 3.66
C ARG A 3 -6.25 -2.47 2.37
N VAL A 4 -5.45 -1.53 1.88
CA VAL A 4 -4.78 -1.64 0.57
C VAL A 4 -3.27 -1.46 0.67
N LEU A 5 -2.54 -2.14 -0.22
CA LEU A 5 -1.11 -1.97 -0.43
C LEU A 5 -0.92 -1.30 -1.80
N LEU A 6 -0.01 -0.34 -1.87
CA LEU A 6 0.39 0.28 -3.14
C LEU A 6 1.72 -0.33 -3.58
N ILE A 7 1.80 -0.77 -4.83
CA ILE A 7 3.01 -1.32 -5.42
C ILE A 7 3.15 -0.73 -6.82
N ASP A 8 4.20 0.05 -7.03
CA ASP A 8 4.53 0.67 -8.31
C ASP A 8 6.02 1.03 -8.28
N ASP A 9 6.77 0.75 -9.34
CA ASP A 9 8.21 1.01 -9.41
C ASP A 9 8.53 2.51 -9.47
N GLU A 10 7.54 3.37 -9.71
CA GLU A 10 7.64 4.82 -9.68
C GLU A 10 7.15 5.41 -8.32
N PRO A 11 8.05 5.92 -7.47
CA PRO A 11 7.68 6.50 -6.17
C PRO A 11 6.73 7.69 -6.29
N ALA A 12 6.82 8.48 -7.36
CA ALA A 12 5.91 9.61 -7.56
C ALA A 12 4.46 9.15 -7.73
N ALA A 13 4.23 8.02 -8.41
CA ALA A 13 2.91 7.46 -8.64
C ALA A 13 2.27 6.97 -7.34
N THR A 14 3.00 6.19 -6.54
CA THR A 14 2.49 5.72 -5.23
C THR A 14 2.20 6.86 -4.27
N HIS A 15 3.04 7.91 -4.24
CA HIS A 15 2.79 9.11 -3.43
C HIS A 15 1.55 9.89 -3.88
N ALA A 16 1.34 10.05 -5.19
CA ALA A 16 0.16 10.71 -5.72
C ALA A 16 -1.12 9.92 -5.37
N LEU A 17 -1.10 8.61 -5.60
CA LEU A 17 -2.24 7.74 -5.30
C LEU A 17 -2.55 7.71 -3.80
N LYS A 18 -1.54 7.63 -2.92
CA LYS A 18 -1.73 7.67 -1.47
C LYS A 18 -2.45 8.95 -1.01
N ARG A 19 -2.12 10.11 -1.59
CA ARG A 19 -2.80 11.38 -1.29
C ARG A 19 -4.25 11.36 -1.75
N SER A 20 -4.53 10.85 -2.95
CA SER A 20 -5.88 10.72 -3.46
C SER A 20 -6.73 9.76 -2.62
N LEU A 21 -6.14 8.67 -2.13
CA LEU A 21 -6.86 7.70 -1.29
C LEU A 21 -7.16 8.24 0.12
N ALA A 22 -6.39 9.22 0.60
CA ALA A 22 -6.61 9.82 1.92
C ALA A 22 -7.94 10.58 2.04
N SER A 23 -8.59 10.94 0.92
CA SER A 23 -9.93 11.55 0.95
C SER A 23 -11.06 10.55 1.17
N PHE A 24 -10.79 9.25 1.13
CA PHE A 24 -11.79 8.20 1.31
C PHE A 24 -11.67 7.60 2.72
N SER A 25 -12.64 7.91 3.59
CA SER A 25 -12.65 7.41 4.97
C SER A 25 -12.78 5.89 5.08
N GLU A 26 -13.20 5.22 4.01
CA GLU A 26 -13.33 3.77 3.95
C GLU A 26 -12.03 3.05 3.59
N ILE A 27 -10.98 3.77 3.15
CA ILE A 27 -9.72 3.20 2.67
C ILE A 27 -8.57 3.51 3.63
N GLU A 28 -7.82 2.48 3.98
CA GLU A 28 -6.57 2.58 4.74
C GLU A 28 -5.40 2.06 3.89
N VAL A 29 -4.44 2.93 3.59
CA VAL A 29 -3.20 2.54 2.92
C VAL A 29 -2.23 2.00 3.98
N ILE A 30 -2.08 0.68 4.05
CA ILE A 30 -1.29 -0.01 5.07
C ILE A 30 0.18 -0.24 4.66
N GLY A 31 0.55 0.14 3.43
CA GLY A 31 1.92 0.06 2.91
C GLY A 31 2.03 0.60 1.48
N SER A 32 3.25 0.98 1.11
CA SER A 32 3.60 1.46 -0.22
C SER A 32 5.00 0.99 -0.56
N TYR A 33 5.17 0.30 -1.68
CA TYR A 33 6.41 -0.36 -2.06
C TYR A 33 6.75 -0.09 -3.53
N ASN A 34 8.03 -0.21 -3.84
CA ASN A 34 8.58 0.00 -5.19
C ASN A 34 8.89 -1.31 -5.93
N ASN A 35 8.58 -2.45 -5.32
CA ASN A 35 8.61 -3.74 -6.00
C ASN A 35 7.61 -4.72 -5.38
N PRO A 36 7.17 -5.74 -6.15
CA PRO A 36 6.22 -6.74 -5.68
C PRO A 36 6.72 -7.57 -4.50
N GLN A 37 8.02 -7.87 -4.45
CA GLN A 37 8.60 -8.75 -3.44
C GLN A 37 8.48 -8.16 -2.03
N GLN A 38 8.81 -6.88 -1.85
CA GLN A 38 8.60 -6.16 -0.60
C GLN A 38 7.14 -6.13 -0.15
N GLY A 39 6.21 -5.95 -1.12
CA GLY A 39 4.78 -5.97 -0.85
C GLY A 39 4.29 -7.33 -0.32
N ILE A 40 4.78 -8.43 -0.92
CA ILE A 40 4.44 -9.80 -0.52
C ILE A 40 5.04 -10.13 0.85
N GLU A 41 6.30 -9.80 1.11
CA GLU A 41 6.98 -10.06 2.38
C GLU A 41 6.27 -9.37 3.56
N GLN A 42 5.85 -8.12 3.38
CA GLN A 42 5.14 -7.37 4.41
C GLN A 42 3.72 -7.89 4.66
N PHE A 43 3.04 -8.38 3.62
CA PHE A 43 1.74 -9.03 3.79
C PHE A 43 1.88 -10.36 4.54
N ALA A 44 2.83 -11.21 4.13
CA ALA A 44 3.07 -12.51 4.75
C ALA A 44 3.48 -12.39 6.22
N ASN A 45 4.36 -11.45 6.57
CA ASN A 45 4.85 -11.26 7.93
C ASN A 45 3.80 -10.66 8.88
N LYS A 46 2.85 -9.86 8.38
CA LYS A 46 1.81 -9.21 9.20
C LYS A 46 0.58 -10.09 9.47
N HIS A 47 0.45 -11.24 8.79
CA HIS A 47 -0.71 -12.13 8.90
C HIS A 47 -0.36 -13.54 9.40
N GLN A 48 0.83 -13.73 10.00
CA GLN A 48 1.27 -14.99 10.63
C GLN A 48 0.92 -15.11 12.13
N THR A 49 -0.12 -14.43 12.62
CA THR A 49 -0.59 -14.54 14.02
C THR A 49 -2.05 -14.96 14.09
#